data_AF-A0A160PKU2-F1
#
_entry.id   AF-A0A160PKU2-F1
#
_cell.length_a   1.000
_cell.length_b   1.000
_cell.length_c   1.000
_cell.angle_alpha   90.00
_cell.angle_beta   90.00
_cell.angle_gamma   90.00
#
_symmetry.space_group_name_H-M   'P 1'
#
loop_
_entity.id
_entity.type
_entity.pdbx_description
1 polymer ?
#
loop_
_entity_poly.entity_id
_entity_poly.type
_entity_poly.pdbx_seq_one_letter_code
_entity_poly.pdbx_strand_id
1 'polypeptide(L)'
;MTLDRQNTILISILFLLHVGAYIALLLWNSVTLISDAVAILVFIAVSFTFSFMAMALTLKAPSWIIAIVGAVGIVGIGISLYLMNIEPEGILTPFVLYLSIGIALAELVVLGDRYWRNRGMSKSING
;
A
#
# COMPACT_ATOMS: atom_id res chain seq x y z
N MET A 1 13.59 -10.03 19.81
CA MET A 1 13.48 -8.88 18.89
C MET A 1 12.67 -7.81 19.60
N THR A 2 13.22 -6.62 19.82
CA THR A 2 12.47 -5.52 20.45
C THR A 2 11.39 -5.04 19.49
N LEU A 3 10.21 -4.69 20.01
CA LEU A 3 9.03 -4.26 19.24
C LEU A 3 9.36 -3.15 18.22
N ASP A 4 10.31 -2.30 18.59
CA ASP A 4 10.83 -1.19 17.79
C ASP A 4 11.55 -1.63 16.51
N ARG A 5 12.38 -2.67 16.59
CA ARG A 5 13.12 -3.19 15.42
C ARG A 5 12.18 -3.80 14.38
N GLN A 6 11.10 -4.45 14.82
CA GLN A 6 10.12 -5.06 13.93
C GLN A 6 9.33 -3.98 13.18
N ASN A 7 8.88 -2.93 13.88
CA ASN A 7 8.18 -1.81 13.27
C ASN A 7 9.04 -1.12 12.19
N THR A 8 10.32 -0.88 12.48
CA THR A 8 11.26 -0.28 11.51
C THR A 8 11.42 -1.13 10.24
N ILE A 9 11.43 -2.46 10.37
CA ILE A 9 11.50 -3.37 9.21
C ILE A 9 10.22 -3.25 8.37
N LEU A 10 9.04 -3.27 9.01
CA LEU A 10 7.76 -3.17 8.28
C LEU A 10 7.62 -1.82 7.56
N ILE A 11 8.01 -0.73 8.21
CA ILE A 11 8.03 0.61 7.60
C ILE A 11 8.99 0.63 6.40
N SER A 12 10.18 0.03 6.53
CA SER A 12 11.15 -0.06 5.44
C SER A 12 10.61 -0.86 4.26
N ILE A 13 9.94 -1.99 4.51
CA ILE A 13 9.29 -2.78 3.46
C ILE A 13 8.18 -1.98 2.78
N LEU A 14 7.32 -1.32 3.55
CA LEU A 14 6.24 -0.49 3.02
C LEU A 14 6.80 0.64 2.14
N PHE A 15 7.88 1.27 2.57
CA PHE A 15 8.58 2.30 1.81
C PHE A 15 9.14 1.76 0.50
N LEU A 16 9.82 0.60 0.52
CA LEU A 16 10.35 -0.02 -0.69
C LEU A 16 9.24 -0.40 -1.67
N LEU A 17 8.09 -0.89 -1.19
CA LEU A 17 6.92 -1.18 -2.03
C LEU A 17 6.36 0.09 -2.67
N HIS A 18 6.33 1.21 -1.95
CA HIS A 18 5.91 2.49 -2.50
C HIS A 18 6.88 3.02 -3.56
N VAL A 19 8.19 2.90 -3.33
CA VAL A 19 9.21 3.26 -4.33
C VAL A 19 9.07 2.38 -5.58
N GLY A 20 8.82 1.08 -5.41
CA GLY A 20 8.57 0.18 -6.54
C GLY A 20 7.31 0.55 -7.32
N ALA A 21 6.20 0.80 -6.61
CA ALA A 21 4.95 1.25 -7.22
C ALA A 21 5.11 2.60 -7.94
N TYR A 22 5.91 3.52 -7.39
CA TYR A 22 6.25 4.79 -8.03
C TYR A 22 6.94 4.59 -9.37
N ILE A 23 8.01 3.78 -9.40
CA ILE A 23 8.75 3.50 -10.63
C ILE A 23 7.83 2.86 -11.67
N ALA A 24 6.99 1.91 -11.27
CA ALA A 24 6.02 1.29 -12.17
C ALA A 24 5.04 2.32 -12.77
N LEU A 25 4.55 3.27 -11.96
CA LEU A 25 3.60 4.29 -12.40
C LEU A 25 4.27 5.38 -13.27
N LEU A 26 5.53 5.71 -13.03
CA LEU A 26 6.31 6.57 -13.92
C LEU A 26 6.59 5.94 -15.28
N LEU A 27 6.80 4.61 -15.31
CA LEU A 27 6.96 3.88 -16.57
C LEU A 27 5.64 3.76 -17.32
N TRP A 28 4.53 3.68 -16.60
CA TRP A 28 3.19 3.60 -17.16
C TRP A 28 2.69 4.94 -17.71
N ASN A 29 2.76 6.00 -16.91
CA ASN A 29 2.38 7.34 -17.34
C ASN A 29 3.56 7.94 -18.09
N SER A 30 3.39 8.22 -19.38
CA SER A 30 4.39 8.93 -20.18
C SER A 30 4.52 10.37 -19.65
N VAL A 31 5.34 10.57 -18.62
CA VAL A 31 5.56 11.87 -17.98
C VAL A 31 6.28 12.78 -18.97
N THR A 32 5.53 13.72 -19.56
CA THR A 32 6.06 14.65 -20.56
C THR A 32 6.46 16.00 -19.98
N LEU A 33 5.87 16.41 -18.84
CA LEU A 33 6.12 17.69 -18.21
C LEU A 33 6.60 17.54 -16.76
N ILE A 34 7.39 18.52 -16.29
CA ILE A 34 7.87 18.58 -14.90
C ILE A 34 6.68 18.71 -13.92
N SER A 35 5.61 19.41 -14.32
CA SER A 35 4.38 19.52 -13.53
C SER A 35 3.75 18.17 -13.20
N ASP A 36 3.83 17.22 -14.14
CA ASP A 36 3.23 15.89 -13.99
C ASP A 36 4.04 15.08 -12.98
N ALA A 37 5.37 15.18 -13.04
CA ALA A 37 6.27 14.56 -12.07
C ALA A 37 6.02 15.08 -10.65
N VAL A 38 5.80 16.39 -10.48
CA VAL A 38 5.50 17.00 -9.18
C VAL A 38 4.15 16.51 -8.65
N ALA A 39 3.11 16.47 -9.48
CA ALA A 39 1.79 15.99 -9.08
C ALA A 39 1.83 14.51 -8.63
N ILE A 40 2.53 13.66 -9.39
CA ILE A 40 2.72 12.25 -9.03
C ILE A 40 3.46 12.12 -7.70
N LEU A 41 4.51 12.92 -7.48
CA LEU A 41 5.26 12.91 -6.21
C LEU A 41 4.37 13.27 -5.01
N VAL A 42 3.53 14.29 -5.15
CA VAL A 42 2.58 14.69 -4.10
C VAL A 42 1.59 13.57 -3.81
N PHE A 43 1.00 12.95 -4.84
CA PHE A 43 0.07 11.84 -4.65
C PHE A 43 0.72 10.64 -3.96
N ILE A 44 1.99 10.37 -4.22
CA ILE A 44 2.72 9.29 -3.58
C ILE A 44 3.05 9.60 -2.13
N ALA A 45 3.46 10.84 -1.83
CA ALA A 45 3.70 11.25 -0.44
C ALA A 45 2.41 11.13 0.39
N VAL A 46 1.27 11.55 -0.17
CA VAL A 46 -0.04 11.38 0.46
C VAL A 46 -0.38 9.90 0.61
N SER A 47 -0.26 9.10 -0.46
CA SER A 47 -0.52 7.66 -0.42
C SER A 47 0.32 6.94 0.63
N PHE A 48 1.62 7.25 0.72
CA PHE A 48 2.50 6.68 1.74
C PHE A 48 2.07 7.05 3.16
N THR A 49 1.65 8.30 3.37
CA THR A 49 1.15 8.75 4.68
C THR A 49 -0.10 7.97 5.10
N PHE A 50 -1.05 7.80 4.17
CA PHE A 50 -2.26 7.02 4.43
C PHE A 50 -1.96 5.53 4.66
N SER A 51 -1.01 4.97 3.90
CA SER A 51 -0.56 3.59 4.05
C SER A 51 0.08 3.36 5.41
N PHE A 52 0.93 4.28 5.84
CA PHE A 52 1.53 4.24 7.17
C PHE A 52 0.47 4.31 8.27
N MET A 53 -0.52 5.20 8.13
CA MET A 53 -1.65 5.28 9.05
C MET A 53 -2.48 3.99 9.08
N ALA A 54 -2.82 3.43 7.92
CA ALA A 54 -3.56 2.17 7.81
C ALA A 54 -2.80 1.04 8.51
N MET A 55 -1.52 0.87 8.18
CA MET A 55 -0.63 -0.10 8.82
C MET A 55 -0.58 0.11 10.34
N ALA A 56 -0.38 1.34 10.82
CA ALA A 56 -0.32 1.64 12.24
C ALA A 56 -1.60 1.24 12.98
N LEU A 57 -2.77 1.44 12.35
CA LEU A 57 -4.07 1.07 12.89
C LEU A 57 -4.32 -0.45 12.85
N THR A 58 -3.86 -1.13 11.80
CA THR A 58 -4.17 -2.55 11.57
C THR A 58 -3.12 -3.52 12.12
N LEU A 59 -1.92 -3.05 12.45
CA LEU A 59 -0.84 -3.86 13.05
C LEU A 59 -1.31 -4.73 14.22
N LYS A 60 -2.17 -4.19 15.09
CA LYS A 60 -2.73 -4.89 16.26
C LYS A 60 -4.18 -5.37 16.07
N ALA A 61 -4.80 -5.11 14.92
CA ALA A 61 -6.20 -5.45 14.68
C ALA A 61 -6.40 -6.96 14.43
N PRO A 62 -7.59 -7.54 14.64
CA PRO A 62 -7.88 -8.90 14.20
C PRO A 62 -7.65 -9.11 12.69
N SER A 63 -7.27 -10.32 12.27
CA SER A 63 -6.96 -10.62 10.85
C SER A 63 -8.12 -10.38 9.90
N TRP A 64 -9.37 -10.48 10.37
CA TRP A 64 -10.55 -10.17 9.56
C TRP A 64 -10.68 -8.66 9.26
N ILE A 65 -10.22 -7.78 10.16
CA ILE A 65 -10.21 -6.33 9.92
C ILE A 65 -9.21 -5.99 8.83
N ILE A 66 -8.01 -6.55 8.91
CA ILE A 66 -6.97 -6.39 7.89
C ILE A 66 -7.47 -6.86 6.51
N ALA A 67 -8.16 -8.00 6.46
CA ALA A 67 -8.73 -8.50 5.22
C ALA A 67 -9.80 -7.55 4.64
N ILE A 68 -10.66 -6.97 5.47
CA ILE A 68 -11.67 -5.99 5.02
C ILE A 68 -11.00 -4.71 4.51
N VAL A 69 -10.06 -4.14 5.26
CA VAL A 69 -9.36 -2.91 4.87
C VAL A 69 -8.59 -3.15 3.56
N GLY A 70 -7.92 -4.29 3.43
CA GLY A 70 -7.23 -4.69 2.21
C GLY A 70 -8.18 -4.86 1.03
N ALA A 71 -9.34 -5.48 1.26
CA ALA A 71 -10.38 -5.62 0.23
C ALA A 71 -10.93 -4.27 -0.24
N VAL A 72 -11.12 -3.30 0.67
CA VAL A 72 -11.51 -1.93 0.32
C VAL A 72 -10.45 -1.29 -0.59
N GLY A 73 -9.16 -1.45 -0.27
CA GLY A 73 -8.07 -1.01 -1.14
C GLY A 73 -8.14 -1.64 -2.53
N ILE A 74 -8.32 -2.96 -2.63
CA ILE A 74 -8.41 -3.67 -3.92
C ILE A 74 -9.62 -3.20 -4.74
N VAL A 75 -10.79 -3.06 -4.10
CA VAL A 75 -12.01 -2.56 -4.77
C VAL A 75 -11.81 -1.13 -5.25
N GLY A 76 -11.19 -0.27 -4.45
CA GLY A 76 -10.86 1.10 -4.84
C GLY A 76 -9.96 1.17 -6.08
N ILE A 77 -8.95 0.29 -6.17
CA ILE A 77 -8.11 0.17 -7.38
C ILE A 77 -8.98 -0.18 -8.59
N GLY A 78 -9.86 -1.18 -8.47
CA GLY A 78 -10.75 -1.59 -9.55
C GLY A 78 -11.67 -0.47 -10.03
N ILE A 79 -12.27 0.28 -9.09
CA ILE A 79 -13.12 1.44 -9.39
C ILE A 79 -12.32 2.52 -10.11
N SER A 80 -11.12 2.85 -9.62
CA SER A 80 -10.27 3.86 -10.26
C SER A 80 -9.86 3.48 -11.68
N LEU A 81 -9.52 2.21 -11.92
CA LEU A 81 -9.19 1.73 -13.26
C LEU A 81 -10.42 1.76 -14.18
N TYR A 82 -11.60 1.43 -13.67
CA TYR A 82 -12.85 1.55 -14.41
C TYR A 82 -13.14 3.01 -14.79
N LEU A 83 -13.03 3.93 -13.83
CA LEU A 83 -13.24 5.36 -14.06
C LEU A 83 -12.21 5.95 -15.03
N MET A 84 -10.95 5.51 -15.00
CA MET A 84 -9.92 5.95 -15.97
C MET A 84 -10.31 5.64 -17.42
N ASN A 85 -11.08 4.57 -17.65
CA ASN A 85 -11.54 4.20 -18.98
C ASN A 85 -12.74 5.03 -19.45
N ILE A 86 -13.55 5.56 -18.52
CA ILE A 86 -14.77 6.31 -18.84
C ILE A 86 -14.50 7.81 -18.85
N GLU A 87 -13.76 8.30 -17.85
CA GLU A 87 -13.42 9.71 -17.63
C GLU A 87 -11.90 9.85 -17.45
N PRO A 88 -11.12 9.76 -18.54
CA PRO A 88 -9.66 9.77 -18.49
C PRO A 88 -9.08 11.10 -17.98
N GLU A 89 -9.84 12.20 -18.04
CA GLU A 89 -9.39 13.53 -17.60
C GLU A 89 -9.76 13.86 -16.14
N GLY A 90 -10.43 12.95 -15.42
CA GLY A 90 -10.82 13.16 -14.03
C GLY A 90 -9.61 13.20 -13.09
N ILE A 91 -9.30 14.35 -12.49
CA ILE A 91 -8.18 14.52 -11.52
C ILE A 91 -8.37 13.70 -10.23
N LEU A 92 -9.62 13.39 -9.87
CA LEU A 92 -9.95 12.57 -8.71
C LEU A 92 -9.58 11.10 -8.92
N THR A 93 -9.63 10.62 -10.17
CA THR A 93 -9.38 9.23 -10.52
C THR A 93 -7.97 8.75 -10.14
N PRO A 94 -6.88 9.45 -10.53
CA PRO A 94 -5.54 9.10 -10.08
C PRO A 94 -5.42 9.22 -8.57
N PHE A 95 -5.98 10.26 -7.94
CA PHE A 95 -5.91 10.42 -6.48
C PHE A 95 -6.48 9.20 -5.72
N VAL A 96 -7.68 8.75 -6.10
CA VAL A 96 -8.32 7.56 -5.51
C VAL A 96 -7.50 6.30 -5.80
N LEU A 97 -6.89 6.20 -6.99
CA LEU A 97 -6.04 5.07 -7.35
C LEU A 97 -4.82 4.97 -6.42
N TYR A 98 -4.11 6.08 -6.25
CA TYR A 98 -2.91 6.14 -5.39
C TYR A 98 -3.24 5.81 -3.93
N LEU A 99 -4.34 6.33 -3.40
CA LEU A 99 -4.78 6.00 -2.04
C LEU A 99 -5.11 4.51 -1.89
N SER A 100 -5.84 3.96 -2.86
CA SER A 100 -6.31 2.57 -2.82
C SER A 100 -5.14 1.57 -2.91
N ILE A 101 -4.14 1.86 -3.75
CA ILE A 101 -2.87 1.11 -3.83
C ILE A 101 -2.16 1.14 -2.48
N GLY A 102 -2.06 2.32 -1.87
CA GLY A 102 -1.40 2.50 -0.58
C GLY A 102 -2.02 1.63 0.53
N ILE A 103 -3.35 1.67 0.66
CA ILE A 103 -4.11 0.86 1.62
C ILE A 103 -3.86 -0.64 1.35
N ALA A 104 -3.96 -1.08 0.09
CA ALA A 104 -3.74 -2.48 -0.25
C ALA A 104 -2.33 -2.96 0.10
N LEU A 105 -1.30 -2.14 -0.19
CA LEU A 105 0.09 -2.46 0.16
C LEU A 105 0.31 -2.52 1.67
N ALA A 106 -0.25 -1.59 2.44
CA ALA A 106 -0.16 -1.58 3.89
C ALA A 106 -0.69 -2.88 4.50
N GLU A 107 -1.89 -3.29 4.10
CA GLU A 107 -2.52 -4.51 4.63
C GLU A 107 -1.79 -5.78 4.18
N LEU A 108 -1.22 -5.80 2.96
CA LEU A 108 -0.37 -6.90 2.50
C LEU A 108 0.89 -7.08 3.37
N VAL A 109 1.54 -5.98 3.76
CA VAL A 109 2.70 -6.01 4.66
C VAL A 109 2.32 -6.59 6.02
N VAL A 110 1.18 -6.15 6.59
CA VAL A 110 0.71 -6.65 7.89
C VAL A 110 0.32 -8.13 7.83
N LEU A 111 -0.37 -8.57 6.76
CA LEU A 111 -0.69 -9.99 6.56
C LEU A 111 0.57 -10.83 6.40
N GLY A 112 1.54 -10.34 5.62
CA GLY A 112 2.82 -11.01 5.41
C GLY A 112 3.59 -11.24 6.70
N ASP A 113 3.70 -10.22 7.56
CA ASP A 113 4.33 -10.34 8.88
C ASP A 113 3.66 -11.42 9.73
N ARG A 114 2.32 -11.40 9.81
CA ARG A 114 1.55 -12.37 10.59
C ARG A 114 1.72 -13.78 10.07
N TYR A 115 1.67 -13.95 8.77
CA TYR A 115 1.86 -15.24 8.13
C TYR A 115 3.21 -15.85 8.48
N TRP A 116 4.27 -15.06 8.38
CA TRP A 116 5.63 -15.52 8.65
C TRP A 116 5.85 -15.85 10.12
N ARG A 117 5.30 -15.04 11.03
CA ARG A 117 5.35 -15.29 12.48
C ARG A 117 4.64 -16.59 12.86
N ASN A 118 3.46 -16.85 12.30
CA ASN A 118 2.72 -18.08 12.56
C ASN A 118 3.46 -19.33 12.05
N ARG A 119 4.13 -19.24 10.89
CA ARG A 119 4.99 -20.33 10.39
C ARG A 119 6.25 -20.54 11.24
N GLY A 120 6.86 -19.46 11.73
CA GLY A 120 8.02 -19.55 12.62
C GLY A 120 7.70 -20.28 13.92
N MET A 121 6.53 -19.98 14.51
CA MET A 121 6.03 -20.69 15.70
C MET A 121 5.70 -22.16 15.41
N SER A 122 5.11 -22.46 14.25
CA SER A 122 4.81 -23.85 13.85
C SER A 122 6.07 -24.70 13.69
N LYS A 123 7.19 -24.14 13.21
CA LYS A 123 8.48 -24.85 13.14
C LYS A 123 9.11 -25.13 14.50
N SER A 124 8.87 -24.29 15.50
CA SER A 124 9.40 -24.44 16.87
C SER A 124 8.65 -25.48 17.71
N ILE A 125 7.41 -25.83 17.35
CA ILE A 125 6.60 -26.81 18.08
C ILE A 125 6.83 -28.23 17.56
N ASN A 126 7.25 -28.36 16.29
CA ASN A 126 7.41 -29.63 15.59
C ASN A 126 8.88 -30.06 15.38
N GLY A 127 9.84 -29.34 15.97
CA GLY A 127 11.27 -29.65 15.93
C GLY A 127 11.85 -29.73 17.32
#